data_AF-A0A9D6MC21-F1
#
_entry.id   AF-A0A9D6MC21-F1
#
_cell.length_a   1.000
_cell.length_b   1.000
_cell.length_c   1.000
_cell.angle_alpha   90.00
_cell.angle_beta   90.00
_cell.angle_gamma   90.00
#
_symmetry.space_group_name_H-M   'P 1'
#
loop_
_entity.id
_entity.type
_entity.pdbx_description
1 polymer ?
#
loop_
_entity_poly.entity_id
_entity_poly.type
_entity_poly.pdbx_seq_one_letter_code
_entity_poly.pdbx_strand_id
1 'polypeptide(L)'
;MRLEAFRTFSVLIVLAIVLSLASPVLAQGTPTYTVLPGDTLTKIARTSGTTVGTLIKLNQSRYPCLAVNAACLRASWVIAVTAQSAATRPAPAPTAAARITPTVVEANSTTTVEQQIIDLTNQNRSANGLPPLTRDERLMEIARWKSQDLVTRDYFAHDDPVTGRFLTGDLIFGQEIGNWAGENLAWFSKEYRSASLAAQALQSWLDSPGHRENIMRSQFTLTGAGVVRSRTGWMIAQVFAGP
;
A
#
# COMPACT_ATOMS: atom_id res chain seq x y z
N MET A 1 -79.08 -28.29 -45.73
CA MET A 1 -78.77 -26.84 -45.85
C MET A 1 -78.67 -26.28 -44.44
N ARG A 2 -77.79 -25.36 -44.04
CA ARG A 2 -76.55 -24.76 -44.57
C ARG A 2 -76.23 -23.65 -43.53
N LEU A 3 -75.06 -23.68 -42.86
CA LEU A 3 -74.48 -22.60 -42.02
C LEU A 3 -75.35 -22.17 -40.80
N GLU A 4 -74.88 -21.49 -39.74
CA GLU A 4 -73.65 -20.71 -39.43
C GLU A 4 -73.04 -21.09 -38.06
N ALA A 5 -71.84 -20.60 -37.76
CA ALA A 5 -71.07 -20.91 -36.54
C ALA A 5 -70.87 -19.68 -35.60
N PHE A 6 -69.82 -19.74 -34.74
CA PHE A 6 -69.33 -18.71 -33.79
C PHE A 6 -70.07 -18.67 -32.42
N ARG A 7 -69.41 -18.56 -31.25
CA ARG A 7 -67.97 -18.41 -30.94
C ARG A 7 -67.70 -18.86 -29.49
N THR A 8 -66.72 -19.73 -29.24
CA THR A 8 -66.13 -19.96 -27.90
C THR A 8 -64.69 -19.46 -27.89
N PHE A 9 -64.34 -18.66 -26.88
CA PHE A 9 -62.97 -18.16 -26.67
C PHE A 9 -62.13 -19.22 -25.95
N SER A 10 -61.19 -19.85 -26.65
CA SER A 10 -60.14 -20.67 -26.02
C SER A 10 -58.90 -19.81 -25.76
N VAL A 11 -58.71 -19.38 -24.51
CA VAL A 11 -57.46 -18.76 -24.07
C VAL A 11 -56.45 -19.86 -23.78
N LEU A 12 -55.50 -20.10 -24.68
CA LEU A 12 -54.33 -20.93 -24.37
C LEU A 12 -53.38 -20.16 -23.46
N ILE A 13 -53.34 -20.53 -22.19
CA ILE A 13 -52.26 -20.14 -21.28
C ILE A 13 -51.07 -21.06 -21.56
N VAL A 14 -50.09 -20.56 -22.32
CA VAL A 14 -48.81 -21.24 -22.51
C VAL A 14 -47.95 -21.02 -21.26
N LEU A 15 -48.06 -21.94 -20.30
CA LEU A 15 -47.18 -21.95 -19.12
C LEU A 15 -45.80 -22.49 -19.50
N ALA A 16 -44.90 -21.59 -19.89
CA ALA A 16 -43.49 -21.92 -20.13
C ALA A 16 -42.79 -22.25 -18.81
N ILE A 17 -42.79 -23.53 -18.43
CA ILE A 17 -41.99 -24.04 -17.30
C ILE A 17 -40.52 -24.02 -17.72
N VAL A 18 -39.81 -22.97 -17.32
CA VAL A 18 -38.34 -22.91 -17.42
C VAL A 18 -37.77 -23.83 -16.35
N LEU A 19 -37.54 -25.09 -16.73
CA LEU A 19 -36.87 -26.08 -15.88
C LEU A 19 -35.39 -25.70 -15.74
N SER A 20 -35.09 -24.81 -14.81
CA SER A 20 -33.73 -24.39 -14.50
C SER A 20 -32.95 -25.57 -13.93
N LEU A 21 -32.05 -26.14 -14.75
CA LEU A 21 -31.06 -27.11 -14.31
C LEU A 21 -30.00 -26.41 -13.44
N ALA A 22 -30.35 -26.20 -12.18
CA ALA A 22 -29.41 -25.82 -11.14
C ALA A 22 -28.39 -26.96 -10.99
N SER A 23 -27.29 -26.84 -11.73
CA SER A 23 -26.16 -27.77 -11.63
C SER A 23 -25.64 -27.74 -10.20
N PRO A 24 -25.37 -28.90 -9.56
CA PRO A 24 -24.81 -28.91 -8.22
C PRO A 24 -23.41 -28.29 -8.29
N VAL A 25 -23.27 -27.08 -7.73
CA VAL A 25 -21.97 -26.50 -7.44
C VAL A 25 -21.33 -27.41 -6.40
N LEU A 26 -20.44 -28.29 -6.85
CA LEU A 26 -19.58 -29.07 -5.98
C LEU A 26 -18.89 -28.10 -5.02
N ALA A 27 -18.99 -28.37 -3.72
CA ALA A 27 -18.32 -27.59 -2.69
C ALA A 27 -16.81 -27.79 -2.81
N GLN A 28 -16.17 -27.00 -3.70
CA GLN A 28 -14.74 -27.01 -3.86
C GLN A 28 -14.11 -26.50 -2.57
N GLY A 29 -13.29 -27.33 -1.93
CA GLY A 29 -12.56 -26.95 -0.72
C GLY A 29 -11.71 -25.69 -0.99
N THR A 30 -11.47 -24.91 0.06
CA THR A 30 -10.68 -23.67 -0.05
C THR A 30 -9.37 -23.97 -0.78
N PRO A 31 -9.08 -23.34 -1.93
CA PRO A 31 -7.89 -23.65 -2.70
C PRO A 31 -6.65 -23.38 -1.85
N THR A 32 -5.62 -24.19 -2.04
CA THR A 32 -4.37 -24.08 -1.28
C THR A 32 -3.18 -23.90 -2.21
N TYR A 33 -2.12 -23.29 -1.67
CA TYR A 33 -0.86 -23.04 -2.34
C TYR A 33 0.28 -23.61 -1.50
N THR A 34 1.20 -24.34 -2.12
CA THR A 34 2.41 -24.82 -1.45
C THR A 34 3.54 -23.82 -1.69
N VAL A 35 4.00 -23.18 -0.62
CA VAL A 35 5.06 -22.17 -0.64
C VAL A 35 6.37 -22.78 -1.15
N LEU A 36 6.95 -22.22 -2.20
CA LEU A 36 8.24 -22.62 -2.74
C LEU A 36 9.39 -21.79 -2.10
N PRO A 37 10.64 -22.27 -2.16
CA PRO A 37 11.80 -21.45 -1.82
C PRO A 37 11.81 -20.14 -2.63
N GLY A 38 11.98 -19.01 -1.94
CA GLY A 38 11.94 -17.68 -2.56
C GLY A 38 10.53 -17.10 -2.80
N ASP A 39 9.46 -17.77 -2.37
CA ASP A 39 8.13 -17.16 -2.38
C ASP A 39 7.95 -16.15 -1.25
N THR A 40 7.21 -15.09 -1.57
CA THR A 40 6.71 -14.09 -0.62
C THR A 40 5.19 -14.10 -0.64
N LEU A 41 4.54 -13.66 0.45
CA LEU A 41 3.08 -13.53 0.48
C LEU A 41 2.56 -12.64 -0.67
N THR A 42 3.31 -11.61 -1.09
CA THR A 42 2.95 -10.74 -2.23
C THR A 42 2.94 -11.51 -3.55
N LYS A 43 3.94 -12.38 -3.78
CA LYS A 43 4.00 -13.22 -4.98
C LYS A 43 2.82 -14.20 -5.02
N ILE A 44 2.56 -14.91 -3.91
CA ILE A 44 1.45 -15.86 -3.82
C ILE A 44 0.10 -15.13 -3.96
N ALA A 45 -0.05 -13.96 -3.33
CA ALA A 45 -1.27 -13.17 -3.42
C ALA A 45 -1.58 -12.80 -4.87
N ARG A 46 -0.58 -12.33 -5.63
CA ARG A 46 -0.73 -12.03 -7.07
C ARG A 46 -1.07 -13.29 -7.89
N THR A 47 -0.33 -14.39 -7.71
CA THR A 47 -0.56 -15.66 -8.42
C THR A 47 -1.93 -16.25 -8.12
N SER A 48 -2.45 -16.07 -6.91
CA SER A 48 -3.78 -16.55 -6.48
C SER A 48 -4.87 -15.46 -6.57
N GLY A 49 -4.63 -14.35 -7.27
CA GLY A 49 -5.66 -13.34 -7.54
C GLY A 49 -6.28 -12.70 -6.29
N THR A 50 -5.49 -12.56 -5.23
CA THR A 50 -5.92 -12.11 -3.89
C THR A 50 -4.96 -11.08 -3.30
N THR A 51 -5.11 -10.73 -2.03
CA THR A 51 -4.22 -9.78 -1.33
C THR A 51 -3.40 -10.45 -0.23
N VAL A 52 -2.25 -9.86 0.12
CA VAL A 52 -1.43 -10.30 1.27
C VAL A 52 -2.27 -10.32 2.55
N GLY A 53 -3.09 -9.30 2.78
CA GLY A 53 -3.99 -9.24 3.94
C GLY A 53 -5.06 -10.34 3.94
N THR A 54 -5.52 -10.78 2.77
CA THR A 54 -6.43 -11.94 2.65
C THR A 54 -5.69 -13.24 2.99
N LEU A 55 -4.48 -13.44 2.46
CA LEU A 55 -3.66 -14.61 2.79
C LEU A 55 -3.36 -14.68 4.29
N ILE A 56 -2.98 -13.56 4.91
CA ILE A 56 -2.75 -13.50 6.37
C ILE A 56 -4.03 -13.89 7.11
N LYS A 57 -5.19 -13.29 6.80
CA LYS A 57 -6.46 -13.61 7.46
C LYS A 57 -6.87 -15.08 7.35
N LEU A 58 -6.64 -15.71 6.19
CA LEU A 58 -6.93 -17.12 5.96
C LEU A 58 -5.99 -18.08 6.70
N ASN A 59 -4.78 -17.63 7.04
CA ASN A 59 -3.69 -18.51 7.49
C ASN A 59 -3.16 -18.21 8.90
N GLN A 60 -3.48 -17.05 9.47
CA GLN A 60 -2.99 -16.61 10.79
C GLN A 60 -3.40 -17.52 11.95
N SER A 61 -4.52 -18.24 11.85
CA SER A 61 -4.91 -19.24 12.87
C SER A 61 -3.97 -20.47 12.88
N ARG A 62 -3.40 -20.81 11.72
CA ARG A 62 -2.46 -21.94 11.54
C ARG A 62 -1.00 -21.50 11.65
N TYR A 63 -0.71 -20.25 11.27
CA TYR A 63 0.62 -19.65 11.27
C TYR A 63 0.56 -18.23 11.88
N PRO A 64 0.44 -18.09 13.22
CA PRO A 64 0.18 -16.79 13.89
C PRO A 64 1.22 -15.71 13.58
N CYS A 65 2.47 -16.11 13.34
CA CYS A 65 3.52 -15.17 12.99
C CYS A 65 3.29 -14.43 11.66
N LEU A 66 2.46 -14.95 10.73
CA LEU A 66 2.12 -14.24 9.50
C LEU A 66 1.32 -12.94 9.75
N ALA A 67 0.60 -12.85 10.89
CA ALA A 67 -0.09 -11.63 11.29
C ALA A 67 0.83 -10.56 11.89
N VAL A 68 2.04 -10.94 12.31
CA VAL A 68 3.03 -10.06 12.95
C VAL A 68 4.18 -9.72 12.00
N ASN A 69 4.59 -10.67 11.15
CA ASN A 69 5.69 -10.54 10.21
C ASN A 69 5.45 -11.39 8.95
N ALA A 70 5.28 -10.74 7.80
CA ALA A 70 5.12 -11.42 6.51
C ALA A 70 6.34 -12.27 6.10
N ALA A 71 7.55 -11.94 6.59
CA ALA A 71 8.76 -12.73 6.40
C ALA A 71 8.83 -13.99 7.30
N CYS A 72 7.78 -14.28 8.09
CA CYS A 72 7.65 -15.57 8.75
C CYS A 72 7.23 -16.71 7.80
N LEU A 73 6.84 -16.41 6.56
CA LEU A 73 6.55 -17.42 5.54
C LEU A 73 7.75 -18.38 5.38
N ARG A 74 7.48 -19.68 5.23
CA ARG A 74 8.51 -20.73 5.03
C ARG A 74 8.16 -21.60 3.84
N ALA A 75 9.19 -22.03 3.11
CA ALA A 75 9.05 -23.03 2.06
C ALA A 75 8.43 -24.32 2.60
N SER A 76 7.71 -25.04 1.74
CA SER A 76 6.90 -26.24 2.05
C SER A 76 5.69 -26.03 2.96
N TRP A 77 5.36 -24.79 3.37
CA TRP A 77 4.07 -24.53 4.00
C TRP A 77 2.94 -24.63 2.98
N VAL A 78 1.80 -25.18 3.41
CA VAL A 78 0.56 -25.18 2.63
C VAL A 78 -0.34 -24.11 3.22
N ILE A 79 -0.65 -23.09 2.43
CA ILE A 79 -1.48 -21.95 2.83
C ILE A 79 -2.78 -21.88 2.01
N ALA A 80 -3.87 -21.48 2.63
CA ALA A 80 -5.16 -21.24 1.97
C ALA A 80 -5.15 -19.93 1.17
N VAL A 81 -5.79 -19.94 0.00
CA VAL A 81 -5.93 -18.79 -0.92
C VAL A 81 -7.39 -18.62 -1.35
N THR A 82 -7.73 -17.55 -2.08
CA THR A 82 -9.10 -17.32 -2.61
C THR A 82 -9.15 -17.48 -4.13
N ALA A 83 -10.33 -17.77 -4.68
CA ALA A 83 -10.61 -17.58 -6.11
C ALA A 83 -10.91 -16.10 -6.42
N GLN A 84 -10.58 -15.64 -7.64
CA GLN A 84 -10.54 -14.22 -8.00
C GLN A 84 -11.87 -13.65 -8.57
N SER A 85 -12.14 -12.37 -8.31
CA SER A 85 -13.10 -11.52 -9.06
C SER A 85 -12.67 -10.05 -9.00
N ALA A 86 -13.00 -9.23 -10.02
CA ALA A 86 -12.41 -7.90 -10.24
C ALA A 86 -13.44 -6.81 -10.63
N ALA A 87 -13.20 -5.53 -10.24
CA ALA A 87 -14.01 -4.37 -10.62
C ALA A 87 -13.27 -3.00 -10.55
N THR A 88 -13.73 -2.02 -11.35
CA THR A 88 -13.10 -0.73 -11.73
C THR A 88 -13.64 0.53 -10.98
N ARG A 89 -13.03 1.73 -11.17
CA ARG A 89 -13.45 3.02 -10.55
C ARG A 89 -13.29 4.26 -11.47
N PRO A 90 -14.26 5.20 -11.55
CA PRO A 90 -14.15 6.51 -12.24
C PRO A 90 -13.88 7.72 -11.30
N ALA A 91 -13.84 8.96 -11.85
CA ALA A 91 -13.46 10.22 -11.17
C ALA A 91 -14.34 11.44 -11.56
N PRO A 92 -14.40 12.54 -10.77
CA PRO A 92 -15.11 13.79 -11.12
C PRO A 92 -14.25 15.09 -11.07
N ALA A 93 -14.84 16.22 -11.52
CA ALA A 93 -14.22 17.56 -11.67
C ALA A 93 -15.12 18.69 -11.02
N PRO A 94 -14.92 20.03 -11.21
CA PRO A 94 -14.81 20.98 -10.07
C PRO A 94 -15.84 22.14 -10.02
N THR A 95 -15.83 23.00 -8.96
CA THR A 95 -16.11 24.48 -8.91
C THR A 95 -15.97 25.03 -7.46
N ALA A 96 -16.05 26.36 -7.25
CA ALA A 96 -15.30 27.17 -6.25
C ALA A 96 -16.05 27.69 -4.98
N ALA A 97 -15.43 28.64 -4.26
CA ALA A 97 -15.45 28.77 -2.80
C ALA A 97 -16.28 29.92 -2.17
N ALA A 98 -16.55 29.77 -0.86
CA ALA A 98 -16.93 30.83 0.10
C ALA A 98 -16.29 30.57 1.49
N ARG A 99 -16.31 31.57 2.39
CA ARG A 99 -15.50 31.67 3.63
C ARG A 99 -16.42 31.87 4.86
N ILE A 100 -16.13 31.44 6.09
CA ILE A 100 -14.93 30.80 6.68
C ILE A 100 -15.34 29.60 7.57
N THR A 101 -14.56 28.52 7.54
CA THR A 101 -14.54 27.35 8.47
C THR A 101 -13.27 26.54 8.13
N PRO A 102 -12.74 25.60 8.95
CA PRO A 102 -11.45 24.97 8.68
C PRO A 102 -11.49 24.14 7.40
N THR A 103 -11.07 24.75 6.30
CA THR A 103 -11.17 24.17 4.96
C THR A 103 -10.09 23.11 4.81
N VAL A 104 -10.52 21.86 4.69
CA VAL A 104 -9.65 20.73 4.33
C VAL A 104 -9.15 20.94 2.91
N VAL A 105 -7.97 21.57 2.78
CA VAL A 105 -7.21 21.60 1.52
C VAL A 105 -6.51 20.26 1.35
N GLU A 106 -7.22 19.29 0.76
CA GLU A 106 -6.69 17.94 0.49
C GLU A 106 -5.64 17.89 -0.64
N ALA A 107 -5.09 19.04 -1.03
CA ALA A 107 -3.92 19.20 -1.89
C ALA A 107 -2.70 19.84 -1.18
N ASN A 108 -2.82 20.27 0.09
CA ASN A 108 -1.72 20.86 0.87
C ASN A 108 -1.32 20.02 2.10
N SER A 109 -1.94 18.85 2.31
CA SER A 109 -1.73 18.05 3.52
C SER A 109 -0.44 17.23 3.51
N THR A 110 -0.06 16.61 2.39
CA THR A 110 1.15 15.78 2.29
C THR A 110 2.43 16.61 2.31
N THR A 111 2.53 17.67 1.50
CA THR A 111 3.68 18.59 1.48
C THR A 111 3.96 19.19 2.87
N THR A 112 2.90 19.51 3.63
CA THR A 112 3.03 19.98 5.01
C THR A 112 3.59 18.90 5.94
N VAL A 113 3.15 17.64 5.80
CA VAL A 113 3.68 16.51 6.59
C VAL A 113 5.13 16.19 6.19
N GLU A 114 5.49 16.25 4.91
CA GLU A 114 6.87 16.05 4.44
C GLU A 114 7.83 17.08 5.05
N GLN A 115 7.44 18.36 5.08
CA GLN A 115 8.25 19.38 5.76
C GLN A 115 8.31 19.15 7.28
N GLN A 116 7.19 18.83 7.93
CA GLN A 116 7.17 18.51 9.36
C GLN A 116 8.06 17.31 9.73
N ILE A 117 8.16 16.30 8.86
CA ILE A 117 9.09 15.17 9.06
C ILE A 117 10.53 15.68 9.12
N ILE A 118 10.92 16.55 8.19
CA ILE A 118 12.28 17.13 8.12
C ILE A 118 12.54 18.03 9.34
N ASP A 119 11.58 18.90 9.68
CA ASP A 119 11.69 19.81 10.82
C ASP A 119 11.85 19.06 12.14
N LEU A 120 11.04 18.03 12.38
CA LEU A 120 11.12 17.20 13.59
C LEU A 120 12.40 16.35 13.61
N THR A 121 12.85 15.85 12.46
CA THR A 121 14.16 15.16 12.33
C THR A 121 15.30 16.10 12.75
N ASN A 122 15.28 17.34 12.27
CA ASN A 122 16.30 18.34 12.56
C ASN A 122 16.24 18.85 14.01
N GLN A 123 15.06 18.94 14.60
CA GLN A 123 14.90 19.19 16.04
C GLN A 123 15.52 18.05 16.86
N ASN A 124 15.26 16.79 16.51
CA ASN A 124 15.84 15.64 17.19
C ASN A 124 17.38 15.60 17.05
N ARG A 125 17.92 15.81 15.85
CA ARG A 125 19.37 15.92 15.61
C ARG A 125 20.01 17.03 16.44
N SER A 126 19.42 18.23 16.42
CA SER A 126 19.92 19.38 17.18
C SER A 126 19.92 19.12 18.70
N ALA A 127 18.86 18.50 19.21
CA ALA A 127 18.75 18.10 20.62
C ALA A 127 19.80 17.05 21.06
N ASN A 128 20.39 16.33 20.09
CA ASN A 128 21.47 15.37 20.30
C ASN A 128 22.84 15.88 19.81
N GLY A 129 23.00 17.19 19.59
CA GLY A 129 24.28 17.81 19.22
C GLY A 129 24.73 17.56 17.78
N LEU A 130 23.86 17.07 16.90
CA LEU A 130 24.15 16.87 15.48
C LEU A 130 23.70 18.08 14.64
N PRO A 131 24.43 18.43 13.57
CA PRO A 131 24.00 19.46 12.64
C PRO A 131 22.70 19.05 11.91
N PRO A 132 21.81 20.02 11.62
CA PRO A 132 20.59 19.75 10.85
C PRO A 132 20.92 19.32 9.42
N LEU A 133 20.07 18.46 8.86
CA LEU A 133 20.08 18.03 7.47
C LEU A 133 19.47 19.13 6.60
N THR A 134 20.10 19.45 5.48
CA THR A 134 19.53 20.35 4.48
C THR A 134 18.50 19.60 3.64
N ARG A 135 17.35 20.24 3.39
CA ARG A 135 16.33 19.70 2.49
C ARG A 135 16.80 19.83 1.03
N ASP A 136 16.88 18.72 0.31
CA ASP A 136 17.22 18.67 -1.13
C ASP A 136 15.99 18.24 -1.95
N GLU A 137 15.66 18.97 -3.02
CA GLU A 137 14.46 18.71 -3.83
C GLU A 137 14.54 17.39 -4.61
N ARG A 138 15.72 16.97 -5.07
CA ARG A 138 15.90 15.67 -5.75
C ARG A 138 15.64 14.54 -4.77
N LEU A 139 16.07 14.69 -3.51
CA LEU A 139 15.75 13.73 -2.44
C LEU A 139 14.24 13.71 -2.10
N MET A 140 13.55 14.86 -2.16
CA MET A 140 12.09 14.90 -2.02
C MET A 140 11.39 14.15 -3.16
N GLU A 141 11.86 14.32 -4.40
CA GLU A 141 11.35 13.58 -5.56
C GLU A 141 11.59 12.07 -5.44
N ILE A 142 12.80 11.64 -5.07
CA ILE A 142 13.15 10.23 -4.83
C ILE A 142 12.29 9.63 -3.70
N ALA A 143 12.10 10.34 -2.59
CA ALA A 143 11.26 9.87 -1.48
C ALA A 143 9.77 9.77 -1.88
N ARG A 144 9.24 10.74 -2.64
CA ARG A 144 7.87 10.71 -3.16
C ARG A 144 7.68 9.56 -4.15
N TRP A 145 8.65 9.36 -5.05
CA TRP A 145 8.67 8.22 -5.96
C TRP A 145 8.67 6.89 -5.19
N LYS A 146 9.52 6.73 -4.16
CA LYS A 146 9.56 5.52 -3.34
C LYS A 146 8.24 5.28 -2.62
N SER A 147 7.67 6.27 -1.94
CA SER A 147 6.36 6.16 -1.29
C SER A 147 5.24 5.82 -2.28
N GLN A 148 5.31 6.32 -3.52
CA GLN A 148 4.37 5.95 -4.56
C GLN A 148 4.61 4.53 -5.08
N ASP A 149 5.86 4.10 -5.24
CA ASP A 149 6.24 2.75 -5.69
C ASP A 149 5.75 1.67 -4.71
N LEU A 150 5.94 1.90 -3.40
CA LEU A 150 5.42 1.06 -2.31
C LEU A 150 3.90 0.85 -2.41
N VAL A 151 3.14 1.91 -2.72
CA VAL A 151 1.68 1.85 -2.94
C VAL A 151 1.33 1.18 -4.28
N THR A 152 1.93 1.62 -5.38
CA THR A 152 1.61 1.17 -6.74
C THR A 152 1.89 -0.32 -6.93
N ARG A 153 2.97 -0.82 -6.30
CA ARG A 153 3.40 -2.22 -6.41
C ARG A 153 3.05 -3.05 -5.17
N ASP A 154 2.31 -2.52 -4.22
CA ASP A 154 1.79 -3.23 -3.04
C ASP A 154 2.89 -4.02 -2.30
N TYR A 155 3.93 -3.31 -1.88
CA TYR A 155 5.04 -3.87 -1.10
C TYR A 155 5.57 -2.89 -0.05
N PHE A 156 6.24 -3.41 0.97
CA PHE A 156 6.89 -2.62 2.01
C PHE A 156 8.28 -3.17 2.34
N ALA A 157 9.27 -2.75 1.55
CA ALA A 157 10.67 -3.11 1.69
C ALA A 157 11.57 -2.01 1.10
N HIS A 158 12.83 -1.95 1.55
CA HIS A 158 13.84 -1.06 0.98
C HIS A 158 14.21 -1.48 -0.45
N ASP A 159 14.51 -2.76 -0.62
CA ASP A 159 14.91 -3.33 -1.91
C ASP A 159 13.73 -3.56 -2.85
N ASP A 160 14.01 -3.44 -4.14
CA ASP A 160 13.07 -3.75 -5.21
C ASP A 160 12.73 -5.26 -5.23
N PRO A 161 11.44 -5.65 -5.18
CA PRO A 161 11.04 -7.05 -5.04
C PRO A 161 11.22 -7.90 -6.31
N VAL A 162 11.78 -7.35 -7.40
CA VAL A 162 12.05 -8.07 -8.65
C VAL A 162 13.56 -8.24 -8.88
N THR A 163 14.35 -7.22 -8.54
CA THR A 163 15.79 -7.14 -8.82
C THR A 163 16.66 -7.24 -7.57
N GLY A 164 16.09 -7.10 -6.37
CA GLY A 164 16.83 -7.08 -5.10
C GLY A 164 17.69 -5.84 -4.91
N ARG A 165 17.48 -4.77 -5.68
CA ARG A 165 18.29 -3.55 -5.65
C ARG A 165 17.72 -2.47 -4.74
N PHE A 166 18.60 -1.74 -4.06
CA PHE A 166 18.25 -0.56 -3.29
C PHE A 166 18.07 0.68 -4.18
N LEU A 167 16.90 0.78 -4.83
CA LEU A 167 16.65 1.74 -5.91
C LEU A 167 16.76 3.21 -5.50
N THR A 168 16.48 3.58 -4.25
CA THR A 168 16.67 4.97 -3.79
C THR A 168 18.16 5.32 -3.67
N GLY A 169 19.02 4.38 -3.27
CA GLY A 169 20.47 4.53 -3.37
C GLY A 169 20.94 4.62 -4.82
N ASP A 170 20.47 3.74 -5.70
CA ASP A 170 20.78 3.78 -7.14
C ASP A 170 20.45 5.15 -7.77
N LEU A 171 19.32 5.76 -7.40
CA LEU A 171 18.91 7.09 -7.84
C LEU A 171 19.77 8.21 -7.24
N ILE A 172 20.15 8.11 -5.96
CA ILE A 172 21.04 9.08 -5.28
C ILE A 172 22.42 9.12 -5.93
N PHE A 173 23.00 7.94 -6.20
CA PHE A 173 24.31 7.82 -6.83
C PHE A 173 24.25 8.22 -8.32
N GLY A 174 23.24 7.76 -9.06
CA GLY A 174 23.07 8.07 -10.49
C GLY A 174 22.73 9.53 -10.80
N GLN A 175 22.33 10.33 -9.81
CA GLN A 175 22.08 11.77 -9.92
C GLN A 175 23.18 12.62 -9.24
N GLU A 176 24.29 12.01 -8.83
CA GLU A 176 25.43 12.68 -8.18
C GLU A 176 25.01 13.54 -6.96
N ILE A 177 24.05 13.04 -6.17
CA ILE A 177 23.53 13.75 -4.98
C ILE A 177 24.49 13.58 -3.78
N GLY A 178 25.17 12.44 -3.70
CA GLY A 178 26.15 12.09 -2.68
C GLY A 178 26.65 10.65 -2.86
N ASN A 179 27.70 10.27 -2.14
CA ASN A 179 28.28 8.91 -2.19
C ASN A 179 27.76 7.99 -1.07
N TRP A 180 26.98 8.53 -0.13
CA TRP A 180 26.25 7.75 0.89
C TRP A 180 24.76 7.93 0.70
N ALA A 181 24.00 6.85 0.88
CA ALA A 181 22.54 6.85 0.82
C ALA A 181 21.95 6.14 2.05
N GLY A 182 20.77 6.59 2.49
CA GLY A 182 19.98 5.93 3.54
C GLY A 182 18.49 6.11 3.31
N GLU A 183 17.69 5.20 3.84
CA GLU A 183 16.23 5.22 3.72
C GLU A 183 15.57 4.75 5.02
N ASN A 184 14.59 5.52 5.48
CA ASN A 184 13.65 5.14 6.53
C ASN A 184 12.26 5.02 5.90
N LEU A 185 11.58 3.89 6.12
CA LEU A 185 10.21 3.68 5.66
C LEU A 185 9.25 3.63 6.84
N ALA A 186 8.03 4.15 6.67
CA ALA A 186 6.94 3.94 7.62
C ALA A 186 5.62 3.68 6.88
N TRP A 187 4.80 2.82 7.48
CA TRP A 187 3.41 2.60 7.08
C TRP A 187 2.50 2.83 8.29
N PHE A 188 1.43 3.60 8.08
CA PHE A 188 0.38 3.83 9.07
C PHE A 188 -0.97 3.49 8.46
N SER A 189 -1.87 2.88 9.22
CA SER A 189 -3.20 2.55 8.70
C SER A 189 -4.05 3.82 8.41
N LYS A 190 -5.14 3.68 7.65
CA LYS A 190 -5.97 4.82 7.20
C LYS A 190 -6.64 5.61 8.34
N GLU A 191 -6.71 5.03 9.53
CA GLU A 191 -7.27 5.62 10.75
C GLU A 191 -6.37 6.74 11.30
N TYR A 192 -5.07 6.73 10.96
CA TYR A 192 -4.12 7.77 11.35
C TYR A 192 -4.40 9.08 10.61
N ARG A 193 -4.42 10.19 11.36
CA ARG A 193 -4.67 11.55 10.85
C ARG A 193 -3.36 12.20 10.41
N SER A 194 -3.42 12.99 9.33
CA SER A 194 -2.26 13.70 8.77
C SER A 194 -1.56 14.60 9.81
N ALA A 195 -2.32 15.29 10.66
CA ALA A 195 -1.81 16.25 11.64
C ALA A 195 -0.84 15.67 12.70
N SER A 196 -0.86 14.35 12.94
CA SER A 196 0.09 13.67 13.82
C SER A 196 1.06 12.74 13.07
N LEU A 197 0.94 12.65 11.74
CA LEU A 197 1.61 11.64 10.93
C LEU A 197 3.14 11.80 10.94
N ALA A 198 3.64 13.05 10.87
CA ALA A 198 5.07 13.35 10.94
C ALA A 198 5.70 12.94 12.28
N ALA A 199 5.06 13.31 13.40
CA ALA A 199 5.54 12.96 14.74
C ALA A 199 5.54 11.44 14.99
N GLN A 200 4.53 10.73 14.49
CA GLN A 200 4.45 9.27 14.59
C GLN A 200 5.47 8.57 13.70
N ALA A 201 5.74 9.09 12.50
CA ALA A 201 6.82 8.60 11.63
C ALA A 201 8.18 8.73 12.33
N LEU A 202 8.51 9.93 12.83
CA LEU A 202 9.75 10.14 13.57
C LEU A 202 9.85 9.24 14.79
N GLN A 203 8.81 9.14 15.62
CA GLN A 203 8.84 8.29 16.82
C GLN A 203 9.06 6.81 16.44
N SER A 204 8.35 6.30 15.44
CA SER A 204 8.51 4.90 14.96
C SER A 204 9.90 4.61 14.41
N TRP A 205 10.55 5.62 13.79
CA TRP A 205 11.94 5.51 13.35
C TRP A 205 12.92 5.61 14.51
N LEU A 206 12.70 6.51 15.46
CA LEU A 206 13.52 6.60 16.66
C LEU A 206 13.42 5.34 17.53
N ASP A 207 12.29 4.63 17.57
CA ASP A 207 12.16 3.39 18.34
C ASP A 207 12.82 2.17 17.66
N SER A 208 13.15 2.26 16.37
CA SER A 208 13.86 1.22 15.62
C SER A 208 15.36 1.54 15.53
N PRO A 209 16.27 0.66 16.01
CA PRO A 209 17.72 0.93 15.99
C PRO A 209 18.29 1.31 14.61
N GLY A 210 17.90 0.59 13.54
CA GLY A 210 18.39 0.88 12.18
C GLY A 210 17.86 2.19 11.60
N HIS A 211 16.58 2.51 11.84
CA HIS A 211 16.02 3.79 11.39
C HIS A 211 16.57 4.98 12.19
N ARG A 212 16.79 4.80 13.50
CA ARG A 212 17.48 5.75 14.38
C ARG A 212 18.91 5.98 13.91
N GLU A 213 19.64 4.94 13.51
CA GLU A 213 21.01 5.09 12.98
C GLU A 213 21.03 6.04 11.78
N ASN A 214 20.08 5.92 10.83
CA ASN A 214 19.99 6.85 9.70
C ASN A 214 19.74 8.31 10.15
N ILE A 215 18.79 8.55 11.08
CA ILE A 215 18.52 9.89 11.62
C ILE A 215 19.77 10.49 12.31
N MET A 216 20.53 9.64 13.01
CA MET A 216 21.68 10.03 13.84
C MET A 216 23.03 9.97 13.11
N ARG A 217 23.08 9.50 11.85
CA ARG A 217 24.32 9.38 11.08
C ARG A 217 24.88 10.77 10.78
N SER A 218 26.12 11.03 11.19
CA SER A 218 26.80 12.32 10.97
C SER A 218 27.29 12.51 9.53
N GLN A 219 27.51 11.42 8.79
CA GLN A 219 27.85 11.45 7.36
C GLN A 219 26.72 12.01 6.49
N PHE A 220 25.46 11.90 6.92
CA PHE A 220 24.34 12.48 6.17
C PHE A 220 24.24 13.98 6.41
N THR A 221 24.14 14.73 5.31
CA THR A 221 24.03 16.19 5.26
C THR A 221 22.77 16.66 4.54
N LEU A 222 22.19 15.82 3.67
CA LEU A 222 20.99 16.09 2.88
C LEU A 222 19.85 15.13 3.26
N THR A 223 18.59 15.59 3.16
CA THR A 223 17.40 14.75 3.32
C THR A 223 16.24 15.19 2.44
N GLY A 224 15.33 14.24 2.17
CA GLY A 224 14.02 14.51 1.58
C GLY A 224 12.99 13.53 2.14
N ALA A 225 11.73 13.92 2.14
CA ALA A 225 10.61 13.11 2.63
C ALA A 225 9.49 13.05 1.59
N GLY A 226 8.81 11.91 1.50
CA GLY A 226 7.71 11.69 0.56
C GLY A 226 6.55 10.96 1.23
N VAL A 227 5.34 11.50 1.13
CA VAL A 227 4.15 10.95 1.79
C VAL A 227 3.04 10.67 0.78
N VAL A 228 2.62 9.40 0.68
CA VAL A 228 1.53 8.98 -0.22
C VAL A 228 0.40 8.35 0.58
N ARG A 229 -0.83 8.83 0.34
CA ARG A 229 -2.05 8.24 0.90
C ARG A 229 -2.61 7.17 -0.05
N SER A 230 -2.80 5.96 0.47
CA SER A 230 -3.45 4.84 -0.20
C SER A 230 -4.85 4.58 0.38
N ARG A 231 -5.54 3.55 -0.14
CA ARG A 231 -6.84 3.10 0.41
C ARG A 231 -6.73 2.47 1.81
N THR A 232 -5.58 1.90 2.14
CA THR A 232 -5.35 1.13 3.38
C THR A 232 -4.60 1.92 4.44
N GLY A 233 -3.90 3.00 4.04
CA GLY A 233 -3.05 3.77 4.94
C GLY A 233 -2.14 4.76 4.22
N TRP A 234 -1.17 5.28 4.97
CA TRP A 234 -0.13 6.19 4.51
C TRP A 234 1.17 5.41 4.31
N MET A 235 1.84 5.60 3.18
CA MET A 235 3.23 5.20 2.96
C MET A 235 4.11 6.43 3.07
N ILE A 236 5.22 6.28 3.78
CA ILE A 236 6.18 7.35 4.04
C ILE A 236 7.58 6.81 3.79
N ALA A 237 8.38 7.59 3.07
CA ALA A 237 9.81 7.41 2.92
C ALA A 237 10.50 8.69 3.35
N GLN A 238 11.56 8.57 4.11
CA GLN A 238 12.56 9.63 4.30
C GLN A 238 13.88 9.08 3.77
N VAL A 239 14.49 9.81 2.84
CA VAL A 239 15.79 9.46 2.27
C VAL A 239 16.86 10.45 2.73
N PHE A 240 18.09 9.97 2.76
CA PHE A 240 19.25 10.71 3.26
C PHE A 240 20.41 10.56 2.28
N ALA A 241 21.19 11.62 2.10
CA ALA A 241 22.44 11.56 1.35
C ALA A 241 23.59 12.25 2.10
N GLY A 242 24.81 11.80 1.82
CA GLY A 242 26.06 12.32 2.36
C GLY A 242 27.18 12.33 1.30
N PRO A 243 28.19 13.20 1.45
CA PRO A 243 29.31 13.34 0.51
C PRO A 243 30.22 12.11 0.46
#